data_AF-A0A6N2JTB6-F1
#
_entry.id   AF-A0A6N2JTB6-F1
#
_cell.length_a   1.000
_cell.length_b   1.000
_cell.length_c   1.000
_cell.angle_alpha   90.00
_cell.angle_beta   90.00
_cell.angle_gamma   90.00
#
_symmetry.space_group_name_H-M   'P 1'
#
loop_
_entity.id
_entity.type
_entity.pdbx_description
1 polymer ?
#
loop_
_entity_poly.entity_id
_entity_poly.type
_entity_poly.pdbx_seq_one_letter_code
_entity_poly.pdbx_strand_id
1 'polypeptide(L)'
;MTKIFNFHILARLVLVIVLISSLFSVPRWAIAAERRPVIPANGQPILSGNMHGSDWMAASNDSKQAYCEEAFAAFRGSAAQSYIISHNIQSLSPEGLCDRMDQYYSLEEYADDRLGSAAAIAPILFADTPLGTKY
;
A
#
# COMPACT_ATOMS: atom_id res chain seq x y z
N MET A 1 -22.87 44.42 36.63
CA MET A 1 -22.46 44.36 35.20
C MET A 1 -21.37 43.32 34.90
N THR A 2 -20.49 42.96 35.84
CA THR A 2 -19.38 42.00 35.66
C THR A 2 -19.78 40.52 35.46
N LYS A 3 -20.90 40.06 36.05
CA LYS A 3 -21.35 38.65 35.94
C LYS A 3 -21.84 38.27 34.53
N ILE A 4 -22.50 39.19 33.83
CA ILE A 4 -23.03 38.97 32.47
C ILE A 4 -21.87 38.89 31.47
N PHE A 5 -20.81 39.68 31.68
CA PHE A 5 -19.61 39.69 30.84
C PHE A 5 -18.86 38.35 30.90
N ASN A 6 -18.69 37.77 32.09
CA ASN A 6 -18.08 36.46 32.26
C ASN A 6 -18.89 35.33 31.64
N PHE A 7 -20.23 35.42 31.68
CA PHE A 7 -21.10 34.42 31.05
C PHE A 7 -20.94 34.39 29.52
N HIS A 8 -20.86 35.56 28.87
CA HIS A 8 -20.64 35.62 27.42
C HIS A 8 -19.27 35.10 26.99
N ILE A 9 -18.22 35.33 27.80
CA ILE A 9 -16.88 34.81 27.54
C ILE A 9 -16.87 33.28 27.66
N LEU A 10 -17.49 32.74 28.72
CA LEU A 10 -17.57 31.29 28.94
C LEU A 10 -18.36 30.59 27.81
N ALA A 11 -19.48 31.19 27.39
CA ALA A 11 -20.31 30.67 26.30
C ALA A 11 -19.56 30.63 24.96
N ARG A 12 -18.74 31.64 24.64
CA ARG A 12 -17.91 31.65 23.43
C ARG A 12 -16.81 30.59 23.48
N LEU A 13 -16.20 30.39 24.65
CA LEU A 13 -15.20 29.34 24.86
C LEU A 13 -15.78 27.94 24.64
N VAL A 14 -16.96 27.68 25.21
CA VAL A 14 -17.67 26.40 25.01
C VAL A 14 -18.01 26.20 23.53
N LEU A 15 -18.49 27.24 22.84
CA LEU A 15 -18.80 27.17 21.41
C LEU A 15 -17.57 26.77 20.58
N VAL A 16 -16.42 27.41 20.84
CA VAL A 16 -15.17 27.11 20.13
C VAL A 16 -14.71 25.68 20.40
N ILE A 17 -14.79 25.20 21.64
CA ILE A 17 -14.42 23.83 22.01
C ILE A 17 -15.32 22.81 21.31
N VAL A 18 -16.63 23.06 21.24
CA VAL A 18 -17.58 22.18 20.53
C VAL A 18 -17.29 22.16 19.02
N LEU A 19 -16.96 23.31 18.43
CA LEU A 19 -16.61 23.43 17.00
C LEU A 19 -15.30 22.72 16.65
N ILE A 20 -14.31 22.77 17.53
CA ILE A 20 -13.06 22.04 17.37
C ILE A 20 -13.29 20.54 17.54
N SER A 21 -14.10 20.13 18.52
CA SER A 21 -14.37 18.72 18.78
C SER A 21 -15.11 18.05 17.62
N SER A 22 -16.00 18.76 16.92
CA SER A 22 -16.71 18.20 15.76
C SER A 22 -15.79 17.94 14.56
N LEU A 23 -14.69 18.69 14.42
CA LEU A 23 -13.67 18.43 13.39
C LEU A 23 -12.89 17.13 13.63
N PHE A 24 -12.87 16.62 14.87
CA PHE A 24 -12.23 15.34 15.20
C PHE A 24 -13.19 14.14 15.13
N SER A 25 -14.49 14.38 14.93
CA SER A 25 -15.52 13.34 14.81
C SER A 25 -15.67 12.78 13.39
N VAL A 26 -14.73 13.08 12.48
CA VAL A 26 -14.79 12.54 11.12
C VAL A 26 -14.75 11.01 11.20
N PRO A 27 -15.69 10.31 10.55
CA PRO A 27 -15.68 8.85 10.55
C PRO A 27 -14.36 8.34 9.95
N ARG A 28 -13.51 7.74 10.80
CA ARG A 28 -12.25 7.08 10.41
C ARG A 28 -12.47 5.74 9.71
N TRP A 29 -13.63 5.56 9.08
CA TRP A 29 -13.89 4.35 8.31
C TRP A 29 -13.18 4.54 6.98
N ALA A 30 -11.87 4.30 6.99
CA ALA A 30 -11.20 3.90 5.78
C ALA A 30 -11.92 2.62 5.33
N ILE A 31 -12.78 2.77 4.32
CA ILE A 31 -13.34 1.64 3.60
C ILE A 31 -12.12 1.00 2.93
N ALA A 32 -11.49 0.07 3.64
CA ALA A 32 -10.64 -0.92 3.00
C ALA A 32 -11.58 -1.63 2.04
N ALA A 33 -11.53 -1.27 0.76
CA ALA A 33 -12.29 -1.94 -0.28
C ALA A 33 -12.17 -3.44 -0.02
N GLU A 34 -13.30 -4.12 0.18
CA GLU A 34 -13.32 -5.53 0.55
C GLU A 34 -12.62 -6.31 -0.56
N ARG A 35 -11.33 -6.58 -0.35
CA ARG A 35 -10.46 -7.24 -1.31
C ARG A 35 -10.88 -8.68 -1.31
N ARG A 36 -11.30 -9.19 -2.47
CA ARG A 36 -11.46 -10.63 -2.64
C ARG A 36 -10.07 -11.24 -2.43
N PRO A 37 -9.88 -12.09 -1.41
CA PRO A 37 -8.61 -12.79 -1.26
C PRO A 37 -8.44 -13.65 -2.51
N VAL A 38 -7.35 -13.40 -3.27
CA VAL A 38 -6.96 -14.33 -4.33
C VAL A 38 -6.35 -15.53 -3.60
N ILE A 39 -7.17 -16.55 -3.38
CA ILE A 39 -6.73 -17.78 -2.73
C ILE A 39 -5.99 -18.59 -3.80
N PRO A 40 -4.68 -18.85 -3.64
CA PRO A 40 -3.95 -19.68 -4.58
C PRO A 40 -4.57 -21.08 -4.61
N ALA A 41 -4.63 -21.69 -5.78
CA ALA A 41 -5.16 -23.04 -5.93
C ALA A 41 -4.39 -24.04 -5.06
N ASN A 42 -5.05 -25.09 -4.59
CA ASN A 42 -4.43 -26.25 -3.93
C ASN A 42 -3.81 -26.03 -2.53
N GLY A 43 -4.33 -25.08 -1.73
CA GLY A 43 -3.95 -24.95 -0.32
C GLY A 43 -2.53 -24.40 -0.09
N GLN A 44 -1.99 -23.70 -1.10
CA GLN A 44 -0.70 -23.05 -1.01
C GLN A 44 -0.71 -21.86 -0.03
N PRO A 45 0.42 -21.55 0.61
CA PRO A 45 0.51 -20.42 1.53
C PRO A 45 0.21 -19.11 0.80
N ILE A 46 -0.77 -18.36 1.33
CA ILE A 46 -1.11 -17.02 0.83
C ILE A 46 0.01 -16.07 1.24
N LEU A 47 0.72 -15.54 0.24
CA LEU A 47 1.70 -14.50 0.46
C LEU A 47 1.01 -13.22 0.97
N SER A 48 1.67 -12.51 1.88
CA SER A 48 1.16 -11.25 2.44
C SER A 48 2.27 -10.22 2.52
N GLY A 49 1.89 -8.93 2.58
CA GLY A 49 2.87 -7.83 2.60
C GLY A 49 3.81 -7.81 3.81
N ASN A 50 3.55 -8.60 4.85
CA ASN A 50 4.41 -8.71 6.04
C ASN A 50 5.43 -9.85 5.97
N MET A 51 5.35 -10.70 4.94
CA MET A 51 6.33 -11.75 4.66
C MET A 51 7.60 -11.13 4.04
N HIS A 52 8.67 -11.91 3.97
CA HIS A 52 9.98 -11.45 3.50
C HIS A 52 10.42 -12.15 2.20
N GLY A 53 11.51 -11.69 1.59
CA GLY A 53 12.05 -12.24 0.34
C GLY A 53 12.31 -13.74 0.38
N SER A 54 12.68 -14.32 1.52
CA SER A 54 12.78 -15.78 1.69
C SER A 54 11.46 -16.50 1.41
N ASP A 55 10.33 -15.94 1.86
CA ASP A 55 9.00 -16.50 1.62
C ASP A 55 8.62 -16.35 0.14
N TRP A 56 9.01 -15.24 -0.49
CA TRP A 56 8.84 -15.03 -1.93
C TRP A 56 9.60 -16.07 -2.75
N MET A 57 10.87 -16.32 -2.42
CA MET A 57 11.70 -17.30 -3.12
C MET A 57 11.19 -18.73 -2.96
N ALA A 58 10.60 -19.06 -1.80
CA ALA A 58 10.04 -20.39 -1.53
C ALA A 58 8.63 -20.60 -2.10
N ALA A 59 7.91 -19.52 -2.43
CA ALA A 59 6.54 -19.59 -2.91
C ALA A 59 6.44 -20.12 -4.35
N SER A 60 5.33 -20.78 -4.66
CA SER A 60 5.00 -21.16 -6.04
C SER A 60 4.64 -19.95 -6.89
N ASN A 61 4.72 -20.14 -8.21
CA ASN A 61 4.27 -19.15 -9.19
C ASN A 61 2.79 -18.76 -8.99
N ASP A 62 1.92 -19.71 -8.65
CA ASP A 62 0.50 -19.42 -8.41
C ASP A 62 0.30 -18.51 -7.19
N SER A 63 1.08 -18.72 -6.14
CA SER A 63 1.02 -17.88 -4.92
C SER A 63 1.61 -16.50 -5.15
N LYS A 64 2.69 -16.41 -5.94
CA LYS A 64 3.27 -15.14 -6.39
C LYS A 64 2.29 -14.35 -7.24
N GLN A 65 1.66 -14.98 -8.23
CA GLN A 65 0.67 -14.35 -9.10
C GLN A 65 -0.51 -13.81 -8.29
N ALA A 66 -1.06 -14.61 -7.39
CA ALA A 66 -2.16 -14.19 -6.50
C ALA A 66 -1.79 -12.94 -5.68
N TYR A 67 -0.57 -12.91 -5.14
CA TYR A 67 -0.06 -11.75 -4.42
C TYR A 67 0.10 -10.52 -5.31
N CYS A 68 0.68 -10.69 -6.51
CA CYS A 68 0.88 -9.59 -7.44
C CYS A 68 -0.42 -8.97 -7.92
N GLU A 69 -1.48 -9.77 -8.14
CA GLU A 69 -2.80 -9.26 -8.48
C GLU A 69 -3.35 -8.35 -7.37
N GLU A 70 -3.22 -8.77 -6.11
CA GLU A 70 -3.65 -7.96 -4.96
C GLU A 70 -2.78 -6.70 -4.79
N ALA A 71 -1.46 -6.88 -4.79
CA ALA A 71 -0.49 -5.82 -4.59
C ALA A 71 -0.54 -4.79 -5.72
N PHE A 72 -0.79 -5.21 -6.96
CA PHE A 72 -0.96 -4.33 -8.10
C PHE A 72 -2.20 -3.46 -7.96
N ALA A 73 -3.34 -4.04 -7.53
CA ALA A 73 -4.55 -3.25 -7.26
C ALA A 73 -4.29 -2.18 -6.18
N ALA A 74 -3.55 -2.54 -5.13
CA ALA A 74 -3.14 -1.58 -4.09
C ALA A 74 -2.19 -0.51 -4.64
N PHE A 75 -1.22 -0.88 -5.46
CA PHE A 75 -0.26 0.02 -6.11
C PHE A 75 -0.97 1.05 -7.01
N ARG A 76 -1.92 0.60 -7.84
CA ARG A 76 -2.73 1.46 -8.72
C ARG A 76 -3.62 2.45 -7.95
N GLY A 77 -4.04 2.09 -6.75
CA GLY A 77 -4.81 2.97 -5.87
C GLY A 77 -3.95 3.87 -4.97
N SER A 78 -2.63 3.73 -5.00
CA SER A 78 -1.73 4.46 -4.10
C SER A 78 -1.46 5.87 -4.58
N ALA A 79 -1.17 6.79 -3.64
CA ALA A 79 -0.78 8.15 -3.96
C ALA A 79 0.54 8.24 -4.76
N ALA A 80 1.35 7.17 -4.79
CA ALA A 80 2.56 7.11 -5.60
C ALA A 80 2.25 7.25 -7.10
N GLN A 81 1.10 6.76 -7.58
CA GLN A 81 0.68 6.92 -8.98
C GLN A 81 0.58 8.39 -9.41
N SER A 82 0.19 9.30 -8.52
CA SER A 82 -0.03 10.70 -8.85
C SER A 82 1.24 11.45 -9.27
N TYR A 83 2.43 10.93 -8.96
CA TYR A 83 3.72 11.55 -9.26
C TYR A 83 4.55 10.76 -10.28
N ILE A 84 4.03 9.62 -10.75
CA ILE A 84 4.77 8.73 -11.66
C ILE A 84 4.42 9.06 -13.11
N ILE A 85 5.36 9.70 -13.80
CA ILE A 85 5.25 10.08 -15.24
C ILE A 85 5.84 8.98 -16.15
N SER A 86 6.53 7.98 -15.59
CA SER A 86 7.15 6.90 -16.38
C SER A 86 6.10 6.02 -17.06
N HIS A 87 6.18 5.93 -18.40
CA HIS A 87 5.32 5.08 -19.21
C HIS A 87 5.37 3.62 -18.76
N ASN A 88 6.57 3.10 -18.44
CA ASN A 88 6.78 1.70 -18.06
C ASN A 88 6.10 1.32 -16.73
N ILE A 89 5.87 2.30 -15.86
CA ILE A 89 5.12 2.11 -14.62
C ILE A 89 3.61 2.26 -14.86
N GLN A 90 3.22 3.17 -15.74
CA GLN A 90 1.81 3.38 -16.10
C GLN A 90 1.23 2.19 -16.88
N SER A 91 2.04 1.53 -17.71
CA SER A 91 1.70 0.33 -18.49
C SER A 91 1.95 -0.98 -17.74
N LEU A 92 2.35 -0.94 -16.47
CA LEU A 92 2.62 -2.13 -15.67
C LEU A 92 1.36 -3.00 -15.52
N SER A 93 1.52 -4.32 -15.62
CA SER A 93 0.48 -5.32 -15.32
C SER A 93 0.80 -6.07 -14.02
N PRO A 94 -0.13 -6.87 -13.47
CA PRO A 94 0.16 -7.77 -12.34
C PRO A 94 1.36 -8.69 -12.60
N GLU A 95 1.46 -9.27 -13.79
CA GLU A 95 2.57 -10.15 -14.19
C GLU A 95 3.88 -9.35 -14.23
N GLY A 96 3.83 -8.14 -14.78
CA GLY A 96 4.97 -7.23 -14.78
C GLY A 96 5.43 -6.88 -13.36
N LEU A 97 4.51 -6.70 -12.40
CA LEU A 97 4.85 -6.49 -10.99
C LEU A 97 5.56 -7.72 -10.41
N CYS A 98 5.11 -8.93 -10.73
CA CYS A 98 5.77 -10.18 -10.34
C CYS A 98 7.21 -10.27 -10.89
N ASP A 99 7.43 -9.88 -12.15
CA ASP A 99 8.78 -9.81 -12.71
C ASP A 99 9.65 -8.78 -11.98
N ARG A 100 9.09 -7.63 -11.59
CA ARG A 100 9.81 -6.61 -10.79
C ARG A 100 10.15 -7.12 -9.41
N MET A 101 9.26 -7.89 -8.78
CA MET A 101 9.50 -8.53 -7.49
C MET A 101 10.61 -9.59 -7.58
N ASP A 102 10.59 -10.43 -8.63
CA ASP A 102 11.66 -11.38 -8.90
C ASP A 102 13.01 -10.69 -9.17
N GLN A 103 13.02 -9.54 -9.84
CA GLN A 103 14.20 -8.69 -10.00
C GLN A 103 14.70 -8.16 -8.67
N TYR A 104 13.80 -7.61 -7.86
CA TYR A 104 14.12 -7.05 -6.55
C TYR A 104 14.80 -8.10 -5.66
N TYR A 105 14.20 -9.28 -5.51
CA TYR A 105 14.73 -10.33 -4.65
C TYR A 105 15.85 -11.18 -5.29
N SER A 106 16.21 -10.93 -6.55
CA SER A 106 17.45 -11.50 -7.11
C SER A 106 18.70 -10.88 -6.49
N LEU A 107 18.58 -9.67 -5.96
CA LEU A 107 19.67 -8.97 -5.27
C LEU A 107 19.68 -9.37 -3.79
N GLU A 108 20.80 -9.92 -3.32
CA GLU A 108 20.95 -10.45 -1.96
C GLU A 108 20.68 -9.39 -0.87
N GLU A 109 20.97 -8.13 -1.16
CA GLU A 109 20.74 -7.00 -0.23
C GLU A 109 19.26 -6.81 0.15
N TYR A 110 18.33 -7.32 -0.65
CA TYR A 110 16.89 -7.17 -0.45
C TYR A 110 16.19 -8.44 0.05
N ALA A 111 16.93 -9.54 0.32
CA ALA A 111 16.32 -10.80 0.71
C ALA A 111 15.46 -10.72 2.00
N ASP A 112 15.82 -9.81 2.90
CA ASP A 112 15.14 -9.58 4.18
C ASP A 112 14.07 -8.48 4.11
N ASP A 113 13.83 -7.89 2.94
CA ASP A 113 12.80 -6.87 2.80
C ASP A 113 11.40 -7.47 2.80
N ARG A 114 10.45 -6.68 3.30
CA ARG A 114 9.03 -7.07 3.30
C ARG A 114 8.44 -6.97 1.91
N LEU A 115 7.62 -7.96 1.55
CA LEU A 115 6.90 -8.04 0.28
C LEU A 115 6.11 -6.76 -0.02
N GLY A 116 5.44 -6.19 0.98
CA GLY A 116 4.65 -4.96 0.78
C GLY A 116 5.51 -3.74 0.46
N SER A 117 6.74 -3.68 0.96
CA SER A 117 7.69 -2.60 0.65
C SER A 117 8.29 -2.80 -0.73
N ALA A 118 8.71 -4.03 -1.04
CA ALA A 118 9.21 -4.40 -2.36
C ALA A 118 8.17 -4.11 -3.46
N ALA A 119 6.90 -4.48 -3.25
CA ALA A 119 5.83 -4.24 -4.23
C ALA A 119 5.55 -2.74 -4.48
N ALA A 120 5.90 -1.87 -3.52
CA ALA A 120 5.77 -0.42 -3.68
C ALA A 120 6.98 0.21 -4.40
N ILE A 121 8.18 -0.36 -4.23
CA ILE A 121 9.45 0.24 -4.69
C ILE A 121 9.94 -0.39 -6.00
N ALA A 122 9.83 -1.72 -6.15
CA ALA A 122 10.37 -2.45 -7.30
C ALA A 122 9.87 -1.92 -8.67
N PRO A 123 8.59 -1.51 -8.84
CA PRO A 123 8.14 -0.87 -10.08
C PRO A 123 8.91 0.38 -10.46
N ILE A 124 9.33 1.16 -9.46
CA ILE A 124 10.05 2.41 -9.63
C ILE A 124 11.53 2.12 -9.87
N LEU A 125 12.12 1.26 -9.04
CA LEU A 125 13.55 0.93 -9.08
C LEU A 125 13.95 0.32 -10.43
N PHE A 126 13.10 -0.52 -11.00
CA PHE A 126 13.38 -1.25 -12.23
C PHE A 126 12.58 -0.75 -13.44
N ALA A 127 12.00 0.45 -13.37
CA ALA A 127 11.15 0.99 -14.43
C ALA A 127 11.80 0.94 -15.82
N ASP A 128 13.12 1.16 -15.88
CA ASP A 128 13.91 1.19 -17.12
C ASP A 128 14.63 -0.13 -17.43
N THR A 129 14.49 -1.15 -16.58
CA THR A 129 15.03 -2.48 -16.85
C THR A 129 14.03 -3.28 -17.68
N PRO A 130 14.46 -4.10 -18.66
CA PRO A 130 13.56 -5.04 -19.32
C PRO A 130 12.88 -6.00 -18.32
N LEU A 131 11.66 -6.43 -18.62
CA LEU A 131 11.00 -7.47 -17.83
C LEU A 131 11.75 -8.80 -17.99
N GLY A 132 11.81 -9.60 -16.92
CA GLY A 132 12.48 -10.91 -16.92
C GLY A 132 14.01 -10.90 -16.77
N THR A 133 14.67 -9.73 -16.69
CA THR A 133 16.08 -9.64 -16.27
C THR A 133 16.23 -10.13 -14.83
N LYS A 134 17.33 -10.82 -14.48
CA LYS A 134 17.68 -11.23 -13.11
C LYS A 134 19.16 -10.91 -12.88
N TYR A 135 19.54 -10.52 -11.66
CA TYR A 135 20.90 -10.13 -11.29
C TYR A 135 21.56 -11.15 -10.36
#